data_AF-A0A380FDW6-F1
#
_entry.id   AF-A0A380FDW6-F1
#
_cell.length_a   1.000
_cell.length_b   1.000
_cell.length_c   1.000
_cell.angle_alpha   90.00
_cell.angle_beta   90.00
_cell.angle_gamma   90.00
#
_symmetry.space_group_name_H-M   'P 1'
#
loop_
_entity.id
_entity.type
_entity.pdbx_description
1 polymer ?
#
loop_
_entity_poly.entity_id
_entity_poly.type
_entity_poly.pdbx_seq_one_letter_code
_entity_poly.pdbx_strand_id
1 'polypeptide(L)' 'MVEAFNTIYDLAEDRKMDMRLAAYVLGIKRTAEASRFRGWA' A
#
# COMPACT_ATOMS: atom_id res chain seq x y z
N MET A 1 -7.42 4.71 -12.72
CA MET A 1 -6.27 5.62 -12.49
C MET A 1 -6.54 6.61 -11.36
N VAL A 2 -7.70 7.27 -11.33
CA VAL A 2 -8.10 8.18 -10.23
C VAL A 2 -8.17 7.49 -8.87
N GLU A 3 -8.77 6.29 -8.80
CA GLU A 3 -8.91 5.53 -7.54
C GLU A 3 -7.57 5.19 -6.88
N ALA A 4 -6.59 4.76 -7.67
CA ALA A 4 -5.26 4.41 -7.17
C ALA A 4 -4.54 5.65 -6.62
N PHE A 5 -4.69 6.81 -7.29
CA PHE A 5 -4.13 8.07 -6.80
C PHE A 5 -4.76 8.50 -5.48
N ASN A 6 -6.10 8.48 -5.37
CA ASN A 6 -6.81 8.83 -4.14
C ASN A 6 -6.38 7.91 -2.99
N THR A 7 -6.29 6.61 -3.24
CA THR A 7 -5.86 5.65 -2.21
C THR A 7 -4.43 5.92 -1.70
N ILE A 8 -3.51 6.32 -2.59
CA ILE A 8 -2.14 6.69 -2.19
C ILE A 8 -2.16 7.98 -1.39
N TYR A 9 -2.95 8.97 -1.81
CA TYR A 9 -3.08 10.26 -1.16
C TYR A 9 -3.65 10.11 0.27
N ASP A 10 -4.77 9.40 0.41
CA ASP A 10 -5.41 9.13 1.69
C ASP A 10 -4.47 8.38 2.63
N LEU A 11 -3.77 7.35 2.13
CA LEU A 11 -2.80 6.58 2.92
C LEU A 11 -1.61 7.43 3.38
N ALA A 12 -1.14 8.35 2.53
CA ALA A 12 -0.05 9.26 2.84
C ALA A 12 -0.46 10.27 3.93
N GLU A 13 -1.68 10.82 3.84
CA GLU A 13 -2.24 11.75 4.82
C GLU A 13 -2.51 11.07 6.17
N ASP A 14 -3.21 9.94 6.16
CA ASP A 14 -3.58 9.16 7.36
C ASP A 14 -2.36 8.76 8.19
N ARG A 15 -1.29 8.36 7.51
CA ARG A 15 -0.07 7.84 8.15
C ARG A 15 1.06 8.85 8.19
N LYS A 16 0.81 10.10 7.77
CA LYS A 16 1.80 11.20 7.72
C LYS A 16 3.11 10.75 7.07
N MET A 17 3.01 10.09 5.92
CA MET A 17 4.14 9.57 5.17
C MET A 17 4.24 10.19 3.77
N ASP A 18 5.41 10.13 3.17
CA ASP A 18 5.60 10.59 1.79
C ASP A 18 4.77 9.75 0.80
N MET A 19 4.20 10.40 -0.22
CA MET A 19 3.37 9.73 -1.22
C MET A 19 4.10 8.60 -1.97
N ARG A 20 5.43 8.72 -2.16
CA ARG A 20 6.25 7.64 -2.74
C ARG A 20 6.27 6.42 -1.82
N LEU A 21 6.41 6.63 -0.51
CA LEU A 21 6.39 5.53 0.46
C LEU A 21 5.02 4.87 0.50
N ALA A 22 3.94 5.67 0.50
CA ALA A 22 2.57 5.17 0.43
C ALA A 22 2.32 4.32 -0.84
N ALA A 23 2.85 4.74 -1.99
CA ALA A 23 2.76 3.98 -3.24
C ALA A 23 3.45 2.61 -3.15
N TYR A 24 4.65 2.55 -2.53
CA TYR A 24 5.33 1.29 -2.29
C TYR A 24 4.55 0.37 -1.36
N VAL A 25 4.00 0.92 -0.26
CA VAL A 25 3.18 0.16 0.70
C VAL A 25 1.94 -0.41 0.01
N LEU A 26 1.24 0.40 -0.79
CA LEU A 26 0.07 -0.05 -1.54
C LEU A 26 0.41 -1.17 -2.55
N GLY A 27 1.56 -1.05 -3.23
CA GLY A 27 2.03 -2.04 -4.20
C GLY A 27 2.38 -3.38 -3.58
N ILE A 28 3.03 -3.41 -2.42
CA ILE A 28 3.44 -4.66 -1.75
C ILE A 28 2.32 -5.31 -0.93
N LYS A 29 1.28 -4.57 -0.54
CA LYS A 29 0.22 -5.02 0.38
C LYS A 29 -0.39 -6.37 -0.01
N ARG A 30 -0.84 -6.50 -1.25
CA ARG A 30 -1.52 -7.74 -1.74
C ARG A 30 -0.58 -8.95 -1.76
N THR A 31 0.66 -8.74 -2.19
CA THR A 31 1.69 -9.79 -2.20
C THR A 31 2.13 -10.20 -0.80
N ALA A 32 2.23 -9.25 0.13
CA ALA A 32 2.51 -9.53 1.53
C ALA A 32 1.37 -10.32 2.18
N GLU A 33 0.12 -9.92 1.94
CA GLU A 33 -1.07 -10.66 2.40
C GLU A 33 -1.13 -12.08 1.83
N ALA A 34 -0.85 -12.25 0.52
CA ALA A 34 -0.82 -13.56 -0.13
C ALA A 34 0.31 -14.46 0.42
N SER A 35 1.49 -13.89 0.68
CA SER A 35 2.64 -14.64 1.23
C SER A 35 2.34 -15.12 2.65
N ARG A 36 1.74 -14.25 3.48
CA ARG A 36 1.29 -14.62 4.83
C ARG A 36 0.18 -15.67 4.81
N PHE A 37 -0.80 -15.55 3.90
CA PHE A 37 -1.88 -16.53 3.78
C PHE A 37 -1.38 -17.92 3.36
N ARG A 38 -0.34 -17.98 2.53
CA ARG A 38 0.29 -19.23 2.07
C ARG A 38 1.32 -19.81 3.05
N GLY A 39 1.55 -19.15 4.19
CA GLY A 39 2.52 -19.61 5.20
C GLY A 39 3.97 -19.50 4.77
N TRP A 40 4.28 -18.60 3.82
CA TRP A 40 5.65 -18.36 3.35
C TRP A 40 6.41 -17.34 4.22
N ALA A 41 5.76 -16.82 5.26
CA ALA A 41 6.27 -15.80 6.18
C ALA A 41 5.95 -16.18 7.63
#